data_AF-A3QWK2-F1
#
_entry.id   AF-A3QWK2-F1
#
_cell.length_a   1.000
_cell.length_b   1.000
_cell.length_c   1.000
_cell.angle_alpha   90.00
_cell.angle_beta   90.00
_cell.angle_gamma   90.00
#
_symmetry.space_group_name_H-M   'P 1'
#
loop_
_entity.id
_entity.type
_entity.pdbx_description
1 polymer ?
#
loop_
_entity_poly.entity_id
_entity_poly.type
_entity_poly.pdbx_seq_one_letter_code
_entity_poly.pdbx_strand_id
1 'polypeptide(L)' 'KTPEPAVAVDATSIAPCGEGFPQCDFEDNAHPFCDWVQTSGDGGHWALGHKNGPVHGMGPV' A
#
# COMPACT_ATOMS: atom_id res chain seq x y z
N LYS A 1 -0.85 13.63 -50.98
CA LYS A 1 -1.06 12.41 -50.17
C LYS A 1 -0.93 12.82 -48.71
N THR A 2 -2.06 13.00 -48.04
CA THR A 2 -2.10 13.41 -46.62
C THR A 2 -1.70 12.19 -45.77
N PRO A 3 -0.78 12.31 -44.80
CA PRO A 3 -0.42 11.19 -43.93
C PRO A 3 -1.63 10.73 -43.14
N GLU A 4 -1.76 9.41 -42.92
CA GLU A 4 -2.77 8.89 -42.00
C GLU A 4 -2.51 9.42 -40.58
N PRO A 5 -3.57 9.75 -39.81
CA PRO A 5 -3.40 10.25 -38.45
C PRO A 5 -2.72 9.19 -37.57
N ALA A 6 -1.60 9.54 -36.95
CA ALA A 6 -1.01 8.74 -35.89
C ALA A 6 -1.91 8.86 -34.64
N VAL A 7 -2.47 7.74 -34.18
CA VAL A 7 -3.30 7.68 -32.98
C VAL A 7 -2.43 7.94 -31.75
N ALA A 8 -2.65 9.05 -31.06
CA ALA A 8 -2.07 9.29 -29.74
C ALA A 8 -2.93 8.57 -28.68
N VAL A 9 -2.31 7.69 -27.90
CA VAL A 9 -2.95 7.00 -26.77
C VAL A 9 -2.93 7.94 -25.57
N ASP A 10 -3.81 8.95 -25.56
CA ASP A 10 -3.87 9.97 -24.50
C ASP A 10 -4.97 9.71 -23.46
N ALA A 11 -5.21 8.43 -23.16
CA ALA A 11 -6.18 8.05 -22.15
C ALA A 11 -5.73 6.77 -21.46
N THR A 12 -4.79 6.89 -20.53
CA THR A 12 -4.67 5.89 -19.47
C THR A 12 -5.91 6.02 -18.61
N SER A 13 -6.97 5.29 -18.99
CA SER A 13 -8.08 5.01 -18.09
C SER A 13 -7.53 4.06 -17.03
N ILE A 14 -6.89 4.62 -16.01
CA ILE A 14 -6.89 4.00 -14.70
C ILE A 14 -8.37 4.07 -14.34
N ALA A 15 -9.10 2.97 -14.50
CA ALA A 15 -10.44 2.84 -13.93
C ALA A 15 -10.37 3.47 -12.53
N PRO A 16 -11.36 4.27 -12.07
CA PRO A 16 -11.28 4.83 -10.72
C PRO A 16 -10.95 3.64 -9.83
N CYS A 17 -9.85 3.71 -9.06
CA CYS A 17 -9.40 2.59 -8.25
C CYS A 17 -10.61 2.20 -7.39
N GLY A 18 -11.33 1.21 -7.87
CA GLY A 18 -12.76 1.05 -7.65
C GLY A 18 -12.96 0.05 -6.54
N GLU A 19 -12.20 0.27 -5.48
CA GLU A 19 -12.24 -0.43 -4.23
C GLU A 19 -11.74 0.64 -3.29
N GLY A 20 -12.61 1.14 -2.42
CA GLY A 20 -12.16 2.02 -1.36
C GLY A 20 -10.96 1.34 -0.71
N PHE A 21 -9.79 2.00 -0.74
CA PHE A 21 -8.61 1.46 -0.08
C PHE A 21 -9.06 1.02 1.31
N PRO A 22 -8.80 -0.24 1.72
CA PRO A 22 -9.19 -0.68 3.05
C PRO A 22 -8.69 0.38 4.02
N GLN A 23 -9.61 1.01 4.75
CA GLN A 23 -9.31 2.07 5.70
C GLN A 23 -8.60 1.40 6.88
N CYS A 24 -7.31 1.11 6.68
CA CYS A 24 -6.45 0.48 7.67
C CYS A 24 -5.76 1.61 8.43
N ASP A 25 -6.45 2.12 9.45
CA ASP A 25 -5.93 3.18 10.32
C ASP A 25 -5.00 2.63 11.41
N PHE A 26 -4.88 1.31 11.53
CA PHE A 26 -4.08 0.59 12.52
C PHE A 26 -4.52 0.79 13.97
N GLU A 27 -5.71 1.32 14.21
CA GLU A 27 -6.27 1.54 15.56
C GLU A 27 -7.13 0.35 16.04
N ASP A 28 -7.42 -0.62 15.16
CA ASP A 28 -8.06 -1.89 15.53
C ASP A 28 -7.04 -2.89 16.11
N ASN A 29 -7.08 -3.07 17.42
CA ASN A 29 -6.23 -4.03 18.12
C ASN A 29 -6.54 -5.50 17.78
N ALA A 30 -7.75 -5.81 17.29
CA ALA A 30 -8.11 -7.17 16.88
C ALA A 30 -7.55 -7.50 15.48
N HIS A 31 -7.43 -6.50 14.61
CA HIS A 31 -6.88 -6.62 13.25
C HIS A 31 -5.83 -5.52 13.00
N PRO A 32 -4.66 -5.57 13.67
CA PRO A 32 -3.68 -4.49 13.64
C PRO A 32 -3.03 -4.32 12.26
N PHE A 33 -3.16 -5.27 11.35
CA PHE A 33 -2.69 -5.16 9.96
C PHE A 33 -3.83 -5.32 8.95
N CYS A 34 -5.08 -5.24 9.40
CA CYS A 34 -6.27 -5.49 8.59
C CYS A 34 -6.15 -6.84 7.87
N ASP A 35 -6.17 -6.86 6.54
CA ASP A 35 -6.02 -8.08 5.72
C ASP A 35 -4.57 -8.35 5.28
N TRP A 36 -3.62 -7.50 5.70
CA TRP A 36 -2.24 -7.63 5.26
C TRP A 36 -1.56 -8.77 6.01
N VAL A 37 -1.00 -9.69 5.24
CA VAL A 37 -0.23 -10.82 5.75
C VAL A 37 1.25 -10.59 5.50
N GLN A 38 2.07 -10.68 6.55
CA GLN A 38 3.50 -10.67 6.39
C GLN A 38 3.93 -12.00 5.77
N THR A 39 4.58 -11.94 4.61
CA THR A 39 5.16 -13.13 3.99
C THR A 39 6.30 -13.66 4.86
N SER A 40 6.32 -14.98 5.06
CA SER A 40 7.38 -15.65 5.79
C SER A 40 8.66 -15.62 4.96
N GLY A 41 9.62 -14.78 5.37
CA GLY A 41 10.93 -14.63 4.77
C GLY A 41 11.88 -13.91 5.72
N ASP A 42 13.12 -13.75 5.28
CA ASP A 42 14.26 -13.18 6.02
C ASP A 42 14.23 -11.64 6.12
N GLY A 43 13.16 -10.99 5.62
CA GLY A 43 12.96 -9.54 5.61
C GLY A 43 12.60 -8.90 6.97
N GLY A 44 12.67 -9.65 8.08
CA GLY A 44 12.30 -9.16 9.42
C GLY A 44 10.79 -9.17 9.67
N HIS A 45 10.38 -8.78 10.88
CA HIS A 45 8.97 -8.77 11.29
C HIS A 45 8.39 -7.36 11.31
N TRP A 46 7.14 -7.23 10.85
CA TRP A 46 6.39 -5.99 10.97
C TRP A 46 6.09 -5.72 12.44
N ALA A 47 6.25 -4.46 12.83
CA ALA A 47 5.91 -3.97 14.14
C ALA A 47 5.00 -2.76 13.99
N LEU A 48 3.95 -2.71 14.80
CA LEU A 48 3.02 -1.59 14.79
C LEU A 48 3.55 -0.46 15.68
N GLY A 49 3.78 0.70 15.07
CA GLY A 49 4.21 1.90 15.77
C GLY A 49 3.01 2.72 16.23
N HIS A 50 2.96 3.08 17.51
CA HIS A 50 1.95 4.00 18.04
C HIS A 50 2.59 5.35 18.31
N LYS A 51 1.84 6.45 18.08
CA LYS A 51 2.33 7.83 18.29
C LYS A 51 2.95 8.09 19.67
N ASN A 52 2.52 7.34 20.68
CA ASN A 52 2.97 7.47 22.07
C ASN A 52 3.85 6.29 22.54
N GLY A 53 4.13 5.31 21.68
CA GLY A 53 4.95 4.15 21.98
C GLY A 53 6.44 4.45 21.81
N PRO A 54 7.33 3.77 22.56
CA PRO A 54 8.76 3.86 22.27
C PRO A 54 9.02 3.28 20.87
N VAL A 55 9.50 4.13 19.95
CA VAL A 55 9.95 3.70 18.61
C VAL A 55 11.31 2.97 18.67
N HIS A 56 11.90 2.90 19.87
CA HIS A 56 13.22 2.36 20.12
C HIS A 56 13.20 0.84 20.10
N GLY A 57 13.62 0.25 18.98
CA GLY A 57 13.73 -1.22 18.82
C GLY A 57 13.10 -1.79 17.55
N MET A 58 12.44 -0.96 16.72
CA MET A 58 11.83 -1.40 15.45
C MET A 58 12.76 -1.20 14.23
N GLY A 59 14.01 -0.76 14.44
CA GLY A 59 15.01 -0.65 13.39
C GLY A 59 15.83 -1.93 13.25
N PRO A 60 16.41 -2.21 12.06
CA PRO A 60 17.35 -3.32 11.89
C PRO A 60 18.55 -3.12 12.84
N VAL A 61 19.00 -4.22 13.45
CA VAL A 61 20.23 -4.29 14.28
C VAL A 61 21.49 -4.27 13.43
#